data_AF-A0A0M1JU64-F1
#
_entry.id   AF-A0A0M1JU64-F1
#
_cell.length_a   1.000
_cell.length_b   1.000
_cell.length_c   1.000
_cell.angle_alpha   90.00
_cell.angle_beta   90.00
_cell.angle_gamma   90.00
#
_symmetry.space_group_name_H-M   'P 1'
#
loop_
_entity.id
_entity.type
_entity.pdbx_description
1 polymer ?
#
loop_
_entity_poly.entity_id
_entity_poly.type
_entity_poly.pdbx_seq_one_letter_code
_entity_poly.pdbx_strand_id
1 'polypeptide(L)' 'MESTSQIALETIKNLSVEDFLNLLRQKETLVVQVSSSEVVKIKASLELLPLPKLDGYVPQGWKDAIYHE' A
#
# COMPACT_ATOMS: atom_id res chain seq x y z
N MET A 1 -12.33 5.48 -13.89
CA MET A 1 -11.65 4.28 -14.42
C MET A 1 -10.17 4.51 -14.18
N GLU A 2 -9.59 3.84 -13.18
CA GLU A 2 -8.15 3.95 -12.91
C GLU A 2 -7.39 3.31 -14.06
N SER A 3 -6.69 4.13 -14.84
CA SER A 3 -5.85 3.68 -15.93
C SER A 3 -4.61 3.00 -15.35
N THR A 4 -4.71 1.71 -15.00
CA THR A 4 -3.55 0.89 -14.65
C THR A 4 -2.65 0.75 -15.88
N SER A 5 -1.68 1.66 -16.03
CA SER A 5 -0.69 1.57 -17.10
C SER A 5 0.18 0.34 -16.85
N GLN A 6 0.05 -0.65 -17.73
CA GLN A 6 0.85 -1.86 -17.69
C GLN A 6 2.16 -1.64 -18.44
N ILE A 7 3.27 -2.09 -17.85
CA ILE A 7 4.60 -2.02 -18.45
C ILE A 7 5.15 -3.42 -18.71
N ALA A 8 5.98 -3.56 -19.74
CA ALA A 8 6.65 -4.83 -20.04
C ALA A 8 7.86 -5.04 -19.13
N LEU A 9 8.18 -6.30 -18.80
CA LEU A 9 9.35 -6.65 -17.99
C LEU A 9 10.66 -6.08 -18.55
N GLU A 10 10.83 -6.08 -19.87
CA GLU A 10 12.04 -5.56 -20.54
C GLU A 10 12.27 -4.06 -20.27
N THR A 11 11.19 -3.29 -20.04
CA THR A 11 11.30 -1.87 -19.67
C THR A 11 11.96 -1.70 -18.30
N ILE A 12 11.75 -2.65 -17.39
CA ILE A 12 12.27 -2.61 -16.02
C ILE A 12 13.72 -3.13 -15.96
N LYS A 13 14.03 -4.11 -16.80
CA LYS A 13 15.34 -4.76 -16.87
C LYS A 13 16.48 -3.78 -17.21
N ASN A 14 16.17 -2.72 -17.94
CA ASN A 14 17.12 -1.68 -18.35
C ASN A 14 17.15 -0.47 -17.39
N LEU A 15 16.35 -0.46 -16.33
CA LEU A 15 16.38 0.61 -15.34
C LEU A 15 17.47 0.34 -14.30
N SER A 16 18.09 1.41 -13.83
CA SER A 16 18.81 1.36 -12.56
C SER A 16 17.82 1.05 -11.43
N VAL A 17 18.33 0.50 -10.33
CA VAL A 17 17.51 0.27 -9.13
C VAL A 17 16.91 1.59 -8.62
N GLU A 18 17.66 2.69 -8.72
CA GLU A 18 17.23 4.03 -8.30
C GLU A 18 16.07 4.55 -9.15
N ASP A 19 16.15 4.40 -10.47
CA ASP A 19 15.09 4.79 -11.40
C ASP A 19 13.84 3.93 -11.21
N PHE A 20 14.03 2.63 -10.98
CA PHE A 20 12.92 1.72 -10.66
C PHE A 20 12.21 2.12 -9.36
N LEU A 21 12.95 2.47 -8.31
CA LEU A 21 12.38 2.94 -7.05
C LEU A 21 11.67 4.30 -7.22
N ASN A 22 12.21 5.21 -8.03
CA ASN A 22 11.54 6.47 -8.36
C ASN A 22 10.24 6.25 -9.12
N LEU A 23 10.22 5.33 -10.09
CA LEU A 23 9.02 4.93 -10.83
C LEU A 23 7.95 4.36 -9.88
N LEU A 24 8.36 3.49 -8.94
CA LEU A 24 7.47 2.93 -7.91
C LEU A 24 6.94 3.96 -6.92
N ARG A 25 7.67 5.05 -6.63
CA ARG A 25 7.18 6.13 -5.77
C ARG A 25 6.16 7.02 -6.46
N GLN A 26 6.27 7.20 -7.77
CA GLN A 26 5.33 8.01 -8.55
C GLN A 26 4.00 7.29 -8.82
N LYS A 27 3.99 5.94 -8.80
CA LYS A 27 2.81 5.14 -9.09
C LYS A 27 2.41 4.31 -7.88
N GLU A 28 1.13 4.37 -7.51
CA GLU A 28 0.63 3.63 -6.34
C GLU A 28 0.73 2.10 -6.51
N THR A 29 0.67 1.60 -7.74
CA THR A 29 0.91 0.18 -8.08
C THR A 29 1.46 0.10 -9.49
N LEU A 30 2.60 -0.59 -9.64
CA LEU A 30 3.20 -0.89 -10.92
C LEU A 30 2.74 -2.28 -11.38
N VAL A 31 2.16 -2.35 -12.58
CA VAL A 31 1.68 -3.61 -13.17
C VAL A 31 2.64 -4.03 -14.27
N VAL A 32 3.26 -5.19 -14.10
CA VAL A 32 4.32 -5.71 -14.97
C VAL A 32 3.80 -6.93 -15.73
N GLN A 33 3.76 -6.87 -17.06
CA GLN A 33 3.56 -8.08 -17.88
C GLN A 33 4.88 -8.85 -17.94
N VAL A 34 4.89 -10.07 -17.40
CA VAL A 34 6.07 -10.95 -17.36
C VAL A 34 6.07 -11.94 -18.53
N SER A 35 4.90 -12.47 -18.88
CA SER A 35 4.67 -13.33 -20.04
C SER A 35 3.26 -13.09 -20.58
N SER A 36 2.88 -13.66 -21.72
CA SER A 36 1.56 -13.44 -22.34
C SER A 36 0.36 -13.73 -21.42
N SER A 37 0.54 -14.58 -20.40
CA SER A 37 -0.49 -15.01 -19.46
C SER A 37 -0.23 -14.60 -18.01
N GLU A 38 0.88 -13.91 -17.73
CA GLU A 38 1.31 -13.61 -16.36
C GLU A 38 1.56 -12.12 -16.14
N VAL A 39 0.96 -11.61 -15.07
CA VAL A 39 1.07 -10.22 -14.63
C VAL A 39 1.48 -10.19 -13.17
N VAL A 40 2.53 -9.42 -12.87
CA VAL A 40 3.00 -9.17 -11.50
C VAL A 40 2.64 -7.74 -11.10
N LYS A 41 2.10 -7.57 -9.89
CA LYS A 41 1.80 -6.25 -9.32
C LYS A 41 2.82 -5.94 -8.24
N ILE A 42 3.49 -4.81 -8.37
CA ILE A 42 4.53 -4.35 -7.44
C ILE A 42 4.03 -3.06 -6.81
N LYS A 43 3.99 -3.02 -5.47
CA LYS A 43 3.64 -1.84 -4.69
C LYS A 43 4.77 -1.56 -3.72
N ALA A 44 5.26 -0.32 -3.71
CA ALA A 44 6.18 0.12 -2.68
C ALA A 44 5.43 0.12 -1.35
N SER A 45 5.89 -0.68 -0.40
CA SER A 45 5.37 -0.62 0.95
C SER A 45 5.99 0.59 1.62
N LEU A 46 5.19 1.63 1.84
CA LEU A 46 5.59 2.73 2.71
C LEU A 46 5.53 2.24 4.14
N GLU A 47 6.59 2.50 4.90
CA GLU A 47 6.56 2.32 6.34
C GLU A 47 5.56 3.33 6.90
N LEU A 48 4.39 2.84 7.33
CA LEU A 48 3.38 3.71 7.92
C LEU A 48 3.89 4.17 9.27
N LEU A 49 3.79 5.47 9.53
CA LEU A 49 4.02 6.00 10.87
C LEU A 49 3.02 5.32 11.84
N PRO A 50 3.46 4.98 13.06
CA PRO A 50 2.56 4.42 14.05
C PRO A 50 1.42 5.40 14.29
N LEU A 51 0.21 4.86 14.49
CA LEU A 51 -0.94 5.67 14.85
C LEU A 51 -0.61 6.50 16.09
N PRO A 52 -0.94 7.80 16.11
CA PRO A 52 -0.73 8.60 17.30
C PRO A 52 -1.46 7.93 18.45
N LYS A 53 -0.78 7.84 19.60
CA LYS A 53 -1.43 7.40 20.82
C LYS A 53 -2.46 8.47 21.18
N LEU A 54 -3.72 8.17 20.93
CA LEU A 54 -4.81 9.01 21.38
C LEU A 54 -4.85 8.89 22.90
N ASP A 55 -4.82 10.02 23.60
CA ASP A 55 -5.16 10.06 25.01
C ASP A 55 -6.63 9.67 25.13
N GLY A 56 -6.86 8.37 25.29
CA GLY A 56 -8.19 7.83 25.52
C GLY A 56 -8.70 8.36 26.85
N TYR A 57 -9.69 9.26 26.80
CA TYR A 57 -10.46 9.63 27.97
C TYR A 57 -11.67 8.72 28.05
N VAL A 58 -11.66 7.77 28.98
CA VAL A 58 -12.87 7.05 29.39
C VAL A 58 -13.56 7.93 30.43
N PRO A 59 -14.73 8.52 30.14
CA PRO A 59 -15.45 9.32 31.10
C PRO A 59 -15.77 8.49 32.35
N GLN A 60 -15.66 9.12 33.51
CA GLN A 60 -16.05 8.50 34.77
C GLN A 60 -17.53 8.11 34.69
N GLY A 61 -17.85 6.81 34.83
CA GLY A 61 -19.23 6.28 34.78
C GLY A 61 -19.55 5.38 33.57
N TRP A 62 -18.62 5.16 32.63
CA TRP A 62 -18.87 4.31 31.44
C TRP A 62 -18.86 2.79 31.67
N LYS A 63 -18.77 2.33 32.94
CA LYS A 63 -18.70 0.90 33.28
C LYS A 63 -20.05 0.23 33.56
N ASP A 64 -21.15 0.97 33.63
CA ASP A 64 -22.43 0.42 34.12
C ASP A 64 -23.44 0.10 33.01
N ALA A 65 -22.98 -0.45 31.88
CA ALA A 65 -23.89 -1.22 31.03
C ALA A 65 -24.00 -2.63 31.63
N ILE A 66 -24.88 -2.77 32.62
CA ILE A 66 -25.31 -4.08 33.13
C ILE A 66 -26.09 -4.75 31.99
N TYR A 67 -25.47 -5.71 31.32
CA TYR A 67 -26.20 -6.64 30.48
C TYR A 67 -26.91 -7.63 31.41
N HIS A 68 -28.23 -7.54 31.50
CA HIS A 68 -29.03 -8.59 32.14
C HIS A 68 -28.93 -9.86 31.30
N GLU A 69 -28.65 -10.99 31.97
CA GLU A 69 -28.69 -12.35 31.41
C GLU A 69 -30.08 -12.72 30.88
#